data_AF-U4KYN0-F1
#
_entry.id   AF-U4KYN0-F1
#
_cell.length_a   1.000
_cell.length_b   1.000
_cell.length_c   1.000
_cell.angle_alpha   90.00
_cell.angle_beta   90.00
_cell.angle_gamma   90.00
#
_symmetry.space_group_name_H-M   'P 1'
#
loop_
_entity.id
_entity.type
_entity.pdbx_description
1 polymer ?
#
loop_
_entity_poly.entity_id
_entity_poly.type
_entity_poly.pdbx_seq_one_letter_code
_entity_poly.pdbx_strand_id
1 'polypeptide(L)'
;MDKTAGPSPQPTPTVTPARSPNLQPIDTVTTDENAARLESLIRSVDAGTLRRILVSALSGHVAQLHPPISESTTPTSTRPPTAKLHSSNGGTHPESPLVQALRTRYPAIDPALFVMIQKNRFRPDHIFKLSTSFRPQRPDYREGLSCLMQPLNLYTQILAHFAAADVKLELAAALADYMDHLFELNHTHTFESVKEFHLTFHQKRIVVGVWDPAGWREKDQQMEFLNLVKRKAPAELWWESQ
;
A
#
# COMPACT_ATOMS: atom_id res chain seq x y z
N MET A 1 -53.52 63.22 -41.07
CA MET A 1 -53.39 64.36 -40.14
C MET A 1 -52.69 63.86 -38.90
N ASP A 2 -51.47 64.32 -38.75
CA ASP A 2 -50.55 64.15 -37.62
C ASP A 2 -51.16 64.38 -36.24
N LYS A 3 -50.71 63.58 -35.27
CA LYS A 3 -50.28 64.10 -33.96
C LYS A 3 -49.45 63.07 -33.21
N THR A 4 -48.16 63.04 -33.51
CA THR A 4 -47.12 62.31 -32.79
C THR A 4 -46.83 63.04 -31.48
N ALA A 5 -47.14 62.40 -30.35
CA ALA A 5 -46.81 62.89 -29.01
C ALA A 5 -45.35 62.55 -28.68
N GLY A 6 -44.54 63.56 -28.35
CA GLY A 6 -43.14 63.41 -27.96
C GLY A 6 -42.99 62.92 -26.50
N PRO A 7 -41.92 62.15 -26.20
CA PRO A 7 -41.67 61.64 -24.85
C PRO A 7 -41.02 62.68 -23.92
N SER A 8 -41.42 62.60 -22.64
CA SER A 8 -40.95 63.42 -21.51
C SER A 8 -39.44 63.28 -21.22
N PRO A 9 -38.82 64.33 -20.66
CA PRO A 9 -37.41 64.32 -20.27
C PRO A 9 -37.15 63.46 -19.02
N GLN A 10 -36.11 62.64 -19.11
CA GLN A 10 -35.61 61.77 -18.05
C GLN A 10 -34.72 62.56 -17.07
N PRO A 11 -34.82 62.36 -15.74
CA PRO A 11 -33.98 63.06 -14.77
C PRO A 11 -32.55 62.50 -14.74
N THR A 12 -31.60 63.43 -14.63
CA THR A 12 -30.14 63.24 -14.54
C THR A 12 -29.74 62.51 -13.25
N PRO A 13 -28.82 61.53 -13.28
CA PRO A 13 -28.32 60.88 -12.07
C PRO A 13 -27.29 61.75 -11.34
N THR A 14 -27.53 61.96 -10.04
CA THR A 14 -26.61 62.57 -9.09
C THR A 14 -25.45 61.61 -8.78
N VAL A 15 -24.23 62.02 -9.11
CA VAL A 15 -22.99 61.29 -8.79
C VAL A 15 -22.66 61.49 -7.30
N THR A 16 -22.75 60.41 -6.52
CA THR A 16 -22.27 60.36 -5.12
C THR A 16 -20.78 60.02 -5.10
N PRO A 17 -19.94 60.75 -4.32
CA PRO A 17 -18.50 60.49 -4.28
C PRO A 17 -18.16 59.19 -3.54
N ALA A 18 -17.19 58.46 -4.11
CA ALA A 18 -16.71 57.16 -3.64
C ALA A 18 -16.12 57.25 -2.22
N ARG A 19 -16.62 56.39 -1.32
CA ARG A 19 -16.11 56.17 0.04
C ARG A 19 -14.92 55.21 -0.03
N SER A 20 -13.74 55.66 0.39
CA SER A 20 -12.53 54.84 0.48
C SER A 20 -12.75 53.58 1.33
N PRO A 21 -12.27 52.40 0.90
CA PRO A 21 -12.36 51.19 1.69
C PRO A 21 -11.45 51.31 2.93
N ASN A 22 -12.08 51.21 4.10
CA ASN A 22 -11.40 51.11 5.39
C ASN A 22 -10.73 49.73 5.45
N LEU A 23 -9.40 49.70 5.33
CA LEU A 23 -8.60 48.49 5.53
C LEU A 23 -8.69 48.11 7.01
N GLN A 24 -9.52 47.10 7.31
CA GLN A 24 -9.48 46.50 8.64
C GLN A 24 -8.14 45.78 8.84
N PRO A 25 -7.55 45.85 10.05
CA PRO A 25 -6.34 45.11 10.39
C PRO A 25 -6.58 43.62 10.11
N ILE A 26 -5.67 43.01 9.35
CA ILE A 26 -5.66 41.56 9.17
C ILE A 26 -5.33 40.97 10.54
N ASP A 27 -6.31 40.35 11.18
CA ASP A 27 -6.10 39.57 12.39
C ASP A 27 -5.04 38.52 12.09
N THR A 28 -3.86 38.69 12.70
CA THR A 28 -2.82 37.67 12.74
C THR A 28 -3.39 36.45 13.45
N VAL A 29 -3.90 35.49 12.67
CA VAL A 29 -4.21 34.14 13.12
C VAL A 29 -2.97 33.63 13.86
N THR A 30 -3.11 33.49 15.17
CA THR A 30 -1.99 33.12 16.03
C THR A 30 -1.56 31.69 15.72
N THR A 31 -0.26 31.45 15.71
CA THR A 31 0.37 30.14 15.46
C THR A 31 -0.22 29.04 16.36
N ASP A 32 -0.74 29.40 17.52
CA ASP A 32 -1.38 28.51 18.50
C ASP A 32 -2.72 27.92 18.02
N GLU A 33 -3.55 28.70 17.32
CA GLU A 33 -4.84 28.18 16.84
C GLU A 33 -4.65 27.19 15.69
N ASN A 34 -3.63 27.40 14.86
CA ASN A 34 -3.24 26.45 13.82
C ASN A 34 -2.61 25.17 14.40
N ALA A 35 -1.83 25.28 15.48
CA ALA A 35 -1.30 24.11 16.18
C ALA A 35 -2.43 23.27 16.81
N ALA A 36 -3.41 23.91 17.46
CA ALA A 36 -4.57 23.23 18.03
C ALA A 36 -5.46 22.58 16.94
N ARG A 37 -5.62 23.24 15.79
CA ARG A 37 -6.33 22.66 14.63
C ARG A 37 -5.60 21.48 14.03
N LEU A 38 -4.27 21.55 13.92
CA LEU A 38 -3.44 20.44 13.43
C LEU A 38 -3.48 19.24 14.39
N GLU A 39 -3.40 19.49 15.69
CA GLU A 39 -3.53 18.48 16.74
C GLU A 39 -4.92 17.81 16.78
N SER A 40 -5.98 18.60 16.57
CA SER A 40 -7.34 18.10 16.42
C SER A 40 -7.51 17.28 15.15
N LEU A 41 -6.90 17.72 14.04
CA LEU A 41 -6.91 16.99 12.78
C LEU A 41 -6.17 15.65 12.93
N ILE A 42 -4.96 15.65 13.50
CA ILE A 42 -4.15 14.44 13.78
C ILE A 42 -4.91 13.47 14.68
N ARG A 43 -5.63 13.95 15.69
CA ARG A 43 -6.47 13.11 16.56
C ARG A 43 -7.75 12.62 15.88
N SER A 44 -8.31 13.39 14.95
CA SER A 44 -9.52 13.02 14.21
C SER A 44 -9.24 11.98 13.11
N VAL A 45 -8.00 11.94 12.60
CA VAL A 45 -7.64 10.96 11.60
C VAL A 45 -7.29 9.68 12.32
N ASP A 46 -8.21 8.72 12.23
CA ASP A 46 -7.99 7.35 12.69
C ASP A 46 -6.63 6.84 12.21
N ALA A 47 -5.88 6.16 13.09
CA ALA A 47 -4.52 5.69 12.79
C ALA A 47 -4.49 4.82 11.52
N GLY A 48 -5.57 4.08 11.25
CA GLY A 48 -5.75 3.32 10.01
C GLY A 48 -5.93 4.20 8.78
N THR A 49 -6.49 5.40 8.91
CA THR A 49 -6.62 6.39 7.82
C THR A 49 -5.28 7.06 7.52
N LEU A 50 -4.51 7.48 8.52
CA LEU A 50 -3.15 8.00 8.30
C LEU A 50 -2.28 6.93 7.64
N ARG A 51 -2.36 5.68 8.10
CA ARG A 51 -1.61 4.57 7.51
C ARG A 51 -2.02 4.31 6.06
N ARG A 52 -3.31 4.35 5.74
CA ARG A 52 -3.82 4.25 4.35
C ARG A 52 -3.34 5.41 3.47
N ILE A 53 -3.35 6.64 3.99
CA ILE A 53 -2.83 7.81 3.28
C ILE A 53 -1.33 7.70 3.07
N LEU A 54 -0.56 7.27 4.07
CA LEU A 54 0.89 7.12 3.97
C LEU A 54 1.28 6.00 2.99
N VAL A 55 0.62 4.84 3.06
CA VAL A 55 0.82 3.74 2.11
C VAL A 55 0.45 4.16 0.69
N SER A 56 -0.65 4.90 0.52
CA SER A 56 -1.08 5.40 -0.79
C SER A 56 -0.15 6.51 -1.32
N ALA A 57 0.29 7.44 -0.47
CA ALA A 57 1.20 8.52 -0.83
C ALA A 57 2.58 7.99 -1.20
N LEU A 58 3.09 6.99 -0.47
CA LEU A 58 4.34 6.30 -0.80
C LEU A 58 4.19 5.48 -2.09
N SER A 59 3.07 4.80 -2.29
CA SER A 59 2.82 4.06 -3.53
C SER A 59 2.66 4.99 -4.75
N GLY A 60 2.09 6.18 -4.56
CA GLY A 60 1.90 7.19 -5.62
C GLY A 60 3.19 7.94 -6.00
N HIS A 61 4.02 8.33 -5.02
CA HIS A 61 5.31 8.96 -5.30
C HIS A 61 6.28 8.00 -6.01
N VAL A 62 6.19 6.69 -5.74
CA VAL A 62 6.99 5.69 -6.43
C VAL A 62 6.56 5.50 -7.90
N ALA A 63 5.29 5.72 -8.24
CA ALA A 63 4.82 5.64 -9.63
C ALA A 63 5.26 6.84 -10.48
N GLN A 64 5.51 8.01 -9.88
CA GLN A 64 5.93 9.22 -10.58
C GLN A 64 7.46 9.31 -10.82
N LEU A 65 8.26 8.44 -10.20
CA LEU A 65 9.72 8.41 -10.38
C LEU A 65 10.19 7.57 -11.56
N HIS A 66 9.28 6.94 -12.32
CA HIS A 66 9.61 6.28 -13.57
C HIS A 66 9.23 7.20 -14.75
N PRO A 67 10.18 7.89 -15.40
CA PRO A 67 9.90 8.52 -16.68
C PRO A 67 9.54 7.44 -17.72
N PRO A 68 8.65 7.74 -18.68
CA PRO A 68 8.40 6.84 -19.80
C PRO A 68 9.72 6.61 -20.54
N ILE A 69 10.14 5.35 -20.60
CA ILE A 69 11.34 4.94 -21.35
C ILE A 69 11.01 5.18 -22.83
N SER A 70 11.58 6.24 -23.40
CA SER A 70 11.58 6.45 -24.84
C SER A 70 12.36 5.32 -25.50
N GLU A 71 11.68 4.54 -26.32
CA GLU A 71 12.27 3.51 -27.18
C GLU A 71 13.28 4.16 -28.14
N SER A 72 14.57 3.97 -27.87
CA SER A 72 15.63 4.35 -28.80
C SER A 72 16.01 3.14 -29.65
N THR A 73 15.51 3.12 -30.87
CA THR A 73 16.00 2.27 -31.97
C THR A 73 17.36 2.76 -32.46
N THR A 74 18.36 1.87 -32.56
CA THR A 74 19.47 1.96 -33.53
C THR A 74 20.21 0.61 -33.68
N PRO A 75 20.95 0.41 -34.80
CA PRO A 75 20.96 -0.87 -35.52
C PRO A 75 22.20 -1.76 -35.35
N THR A 76 21.96 -3.04 -35.65
CA THR A 76 22.79 -4.07 -36.28
C THR A 76 24.29 -3.78 -36.50
N SER A 77 25.14 -4.61 -35.90
CA SER A 77 26.49 -4.89 -36.42
C SER A 77 26.86 -6.36 -36.26
N THR A 78 27.35 -6.93 -37.36
CA THR A 78 27.49 -8.34 -37.70
C THR A 78 28.93 -8.83 -37.49
N ARG A 79 29.15 -9.90 -36.70
CA ARG A 79 30.26 -10.87 -36.93
C ARG A 79 30.11 -12.19 -36.11
N PRO A 80 30.39 -13.37 -36.69
CA PRO A 80 30.51 -14.67 -35.98
C PRO A 80 31.96 -15.25 -36.05
N PRO A 81 32.25 -16.48 -35.59
CA PRO A 81 32.04 -17.03 -34.24
C PRO A 81 33.30 -17.77 -33.70
N THR A 82 33.42 -17.98 -32.39
CA THR A 82 34.24 -19.07 -31.83
C THR A 82 33.51 -19.76 -30.68
N ALA A 83 33.36 -21.07 -30.83
CA ALA A 83 32.52 -21.95 -30.03
C ALA A 83 33.05 -22.15 -28.60
N LYS A 84 32.19 -21.92 -27.61
CA LYS A 84 32.24 -22.60 -26.31
C LYS A 84 30.83 -23.04 -25.93
N LEU A 85 30.61 -24.36 -25.97
CA LEU A 85 29.45 -25.04 -25.42
C LEU A 85 29.32 -24.70 -23.93
N HIS A 86 28.42 -23.78 -23.62
CA HIS A 86 27.83 -23.65 -22.29
C HIS A 86 26.43 -24.22 -22.39
N SER A 87 26.10 -25.11 -21.47
CA SER A 87 24.84 -25.82 -21.38
C SER A 87 23.67 -24.83 -21.33
N SER A 88 23.07 -24.56 -22.49
CA SER A 88 21.88 -23.76 -22.65
C SER A 88 20.67 -24.67 -22.50
N ASN A 89 20.16 -24.81 -21.28
CA ASN A 89 18.86 -25.41 -21.05
C ASN A 89 17.95 -24.38 -20.38
N GLY A 90 16.97 -23.90 -21.15
CA GLY A 90 15.89 -23.05 -20.65
C GLY A 90 15.59 -21.91 -21.60
N GLY A 91 14.63 -22.11 -22.51
CA GLY A 91 14.13 -21.06 -23.39
C GLY A 91 13.74 -19.83 -22.58
N THR A 92 14.44 -18.73 -22.83
CA THR A 92 14.19 -17.42 -22.22
C THR A 92 12.87 -16.88 -22.75
N HIS A 93 11.78 -17.28 -22.11
CA HIS A 93 10.53 -16.56 -22.28
C HIS A 93 10.78 -15.11 -21.84
N PRO A 94 10.35 -14.09 -22.60
CA PRO A 94 10.53 -12.70 -22.19
C PRO A 94 9.97 -12.53 -20.79
N GLU A 95 10.83 -12.09 -19.86
CA GLU A 95 10.48 -11.81 -18.48
C GLU A 95 9.43 -10.68 -18.45
N SER A 96 8.41 -10.80 -17.61
CA SER A 96 7.38 -9.78 -17.50
C SER A 96 8.02 -8.45 -17.04
N PRO A 97 7.70 -7.30 -17.65
CA PRO A 97 8.22 -5.99 -17.23
C PRO A 97 7.97 -5.69 -15.75
N LEU A 98 6.88 -6.20 -15.18
CA LEU A 98 6.55 -6.07 -13.76
C LEU A 98 7.53 -6.83 -12.86
N VAL A 99 7.95 -8.03 -13.28
CA VAL A 99 8.95 -8.82 -12.53
C VAL A 99 10.31 -8.12 -12.59
N GLN A 100 10.67 -7.56 -13.75
CA GLN A 100 11.90 -6.79 -13.90
C GLN A 100 11.92 -5.55 -12.99
N ALA A 101 10.79 -4.82 -12.90
CA ALA A 101 10.68 -3.67 -12.00
C ALA A 101 10.85 -4.07 -10.52
N LEU A 102 10.23 -5.18 -10.10
CA LEU A 102 10.38 -5.71 -8.74
C LEU A 102 11.79 -6.20 -8.44
N ARG A 103 12.47 -6.80 -9.42
CA ARG A 103 13.86 -7.24 -9.29
C ARG A 103 14.81 -6.05 -9.06
N THR A 104 14.60 -4.95 -9.78
CA THR A 104 15.36 -3.72 -9.54
C THR A 104 15.09 -3.15 -8.15
N ARG A 105 13.83 -3.21 -7.68
CA ARG A 105 13.43 -2.69 -6.37
C ARG A 105 13.88 -3.57 -5.19
N TYR A 106 13.91 -4.89 -5.37
CA TYR A 106 14.23 -5.86 -4.33
C TYR A 106 15.26 -6.88 -4.83
N PRO A 107 16.52 -6.46 -5.08
CA PRO A 107 17.54 -7.29 -5.74
C PRO A 107 17.97 -8.51 -4.93
N ALA A 108 17.71 -8.51 -3.62
CA ALA A 108 18.03 -9.63 -2.75
C ALA A 108 17.04 -10.80 -2.86
N ILE A 109 15.80 -10.56 -3.31
CA ILE A 109 14.75 -11.57 -3.38
C ILE A 109 14.96 -12.43 -4.62
N ASP A 110 14.91 -13.76 -4.47
CA ASP A 110 14.93 -14.69 -5.59
C ASP A 110 13.78 -14.38 -6.58
N PRO A 111 14.07 -14.08 -7.86
CA PRO A 111 13.06 -13.79 -8.88
C PRO A 111 12.00 -14.89 -9.04
N ALA A 112 12.32 -16.16 -8.72
CA ALA A 112 11.35 -17.24 -8.74
C ALA A 112 10.18 -17.01 -7.78
N LEU A 113 10.41 -16.31 -6.65
CA LEU A 113 9.35 -15.94 -5.70
C LEU A 113 8.35 -14.97 -6.33
N PHE A 114 8.81 -13.97 -7.10
CA PHE A 114 7.93 -13.04 -7.81
C PHE A 114 7.02 -13.77 -8.80
N VAL A 115 7.59 -14.69 -9.58
CA VAL A 115 6.83 -15.50 -10.55
C VAL A 115 5.80 -16.39 -9.84
N MET A 116 6.14 -16.95 -8.67
CA MET A 116 5.18 -17.71 -7.87
C MET A 116 4.05 -16.84 -7.33
N ILE A 117 4.32 -15.63 -6.85
CA ILE A 117 3.29 -14.70 -6.38
C ILE A 117 2.38 -14.29 -7.54
N GLN A 118 2.97 -13.88 -8.67
CA GLN A 118 2.23 -13.49 -9.87
C GLN A 118 1.29 -14.61 -10.36
N LYS A 119 1.74 -15.87 -10.30
CA LYS A 119 0.97 -17.04 -10.74
C LYS A 119 0.05 -17.64 -9.66
N ASN A 120 -0.11 -16.98 -8.51
CA ASN A 120 -0.87 -17.49 -7.36
C ASN A 120 -0.44 -18.92 -6.94
N ARG A 121 0.87 -19.19 -6.95
CA ARG A 121 1.49 -20.46 -6.50
C ARG A 121 2.39 -20.28 -5.27
N PHE A 122 2.36 -19.10 -4.67
CA PHE A 122 3.18 -18.77 -3.51
C PHE A 122 2.55 -19.36 -2.25
N ARG A 123 3.12 -20.45 -1.74
CA ARG A 123 2.67 -21.10 -0.51
C ARG A 123 2.88 -20.20 0.72
N PRO A 124 2.04 -20.29 1.75
CA PRO A 124 2.20 -19.49 2.98
C PRO A 124 3.57 -19.69 3.63
N ASP A 125 4.09 -20.93 3.64
CA ASP A 125 5.42 -21.25 4.19
C ASP A 125 6.58 -20.50 3.49
N HIS A 126 6.37 -20.05 2.25
CA HIS A 126 7.38 -19.32 1.49
C HIS A 126 7.51 -17.86 1.94
N ILE A 127 6.59 -17.35 2.77
CA ILE A 127 6.65 -15.96 3.27
C ILE A 127 8.00 -15.66 3.93
N PHE A 128 8.52 -16.58 4.73
CA PHE A 128 9.81 -16.42 5.41
C PHE A 128 11.01 -16.42 4.44
N LYS A 129 10.87 -16.94 3.22
CA LYS A 129 11.92 -16.85 2.19
C LYS A 129 12.10 -15.41 1.67
N LEU A 130 11.08 -14.57 1.82
CA LEU A 130 11.18 -13.16 1.45
C LEU A 130 12.09 -12.38 2.42
N SER A 131 12.13 -12.76 3.70
CA SER A 131 13.00 -12.10 4.69
C SER A 131 14.42 -12.68 4.74
N THR A 132 14.62 -13.97 4.45
CA THR A 132 15.97 -14.59 4.41
C THR A 132 16.91 -13.91 3.42
N SER A 133 16.34 -13.26 2.41
CA SER A 133 17.07 -12.46 1.43
C SER A 133 17.74 -11.22 2.04
N PHE A 134 17.17 -10.66 3.11
CA PHE A 134 17.69 -9.46 3.79
C PHE A 134 18.44 -9.78 5.09
N ARG A 135 18.14 -10.92 5.72
CA ARG A 135 18.84 -11.42 6.90
C ARG A 135 19.20 -12.90 6.70
N PRO A 136 20.48 -13.24 6.46
CA PRO A 136 20.92 -14.63 6.27
C PRO A 136 20.74 -15.52 7.52
N GLN A 137 20.40 -14.93 8.67
CA GLN A 137 20.16 -15.67 9.89
C GLN A 137 18.83 -16.43 9.78
N ARG A 138 18.81 -17.66 10.30
CA ARG A 138 17.56 -18.42 10.43
C ARG A 138 16.57 -17.56 11.21
N PRO A 139 15.29 -17.52 10.82
CA PRO A 139 14.29 -16.76 11.56
C PRO A 139 14.30 -17.27 13.00
N ASP A 140 14.71 -16.41 13.93
CA ASP A 140 14.56 -16.70 15.33
C ASP A 140 13.08 -16.51 15.66
N TYR A 141 12.34 -17.60 15.72
CA TYR A 141 10.92 -17.57 16.05
C TYR A 141 10.66 -17.02 17.47
N ARG A 142 11.70 -16.82 18.29
CA ARG A 142 11.61 -16.09 19.56
C ARG A 142 11.26 -14.61 19.38
N GLU A 143 11.47 -14.04 18.19
CA GLU A 143 11.09 -12.65 17.88
C GLU A 143 9.56 -12.46 17.77
N GLY A 144 8.77 -13.54 17.93
CA GLY A 144 7.31 -13.50 17.96
C GLY A 144 6.72 -12.96 16.66
N LEU A 145 5.66 -12.16 16.75
CA LEU A 145 4.93 -11.67 15.58
C LEU A 145 5.82 -10.86 14.61
N SER A 146 6.85 -10.18 15.12
CA SER A 146 7.73 -9.35 14.30
C SER A 146 8.45 -10.15 13.20
N CYS A 147 8.79 -11.43 13.45
CA CYS A 147 9.41 -12.30 12.44
C CYS A 147 8.47 -12.65 11.27
N LEU A 148 7.16 -12.51 11.46
CA LEU A 148 6.14 -12.69 10.44
C LEU A 148 5.78 -11.37 9.74
N MET A 149 5.69 -10.26 10.48
CA MET A 149 5.20 -8.99 9.94
C MET A 149 6.09 -8.41 8.85
N GLN A 150 7.42 -8.49 8.99
CA GLN A 150 8.33 -7.99 7.96
C GLN A 150 8.18 -8.74 6.63
N PRO A 151 8.31 -10.08 6.57
CA PRO A 151 8.11 -10.81 5.31
C PRO A 151 6.67 -10.70 4.79
N LEU A 152 5.66 -10.62 5.66
CA LEU A 152 4.28 -10.41 5.25
C LEU A 152 4.08 -9.06 4.58
N ASN A 153 4.57 -7.97 5.17
CA ASN A 153 4.50 -6.64 4.58
C ASN A 153 5.18 -6.57 3.20
N LEU A 154 6.26 -7.32 3.01
CA LEU A 154 6.92 -7.44 1.72
C LEU A 154 6.10 -8.24 0.72
N TYR A 155 5.52 -9.37 1.14
CA TYR A 155 4.59 -10.15 0.34
C TYR A 155 3.40 -9.31 -0.13
N THR A 156 2.77 -8.53 0.76
CA THR A 156 1.59 -7.73 0.43
C THR A 156 1.91 -6.60 -0.54
N GLN A 157 3.09 -5.96 -0.44
CA GLN A 157 3.56 -4.98 -1.42
C GLN A 157 3.77 -5.60 -2.80
N ILE A 158 4.41 -6.77 -2.88
CA ILE A 158 4.65 -7.47 -4.14
C ILE A 158 3.33 -7.94 -4.75
N LEU A 159 2.43 -8.49 -3.92
CA LEU A 159 1.11 -8.90 -4.33
C LEU A 159 0.39 -7.69 -4.94
N ALA A 160 0.20 -6.61 -4.17
CA ALA A 160 -0.45 -5.40 -4.64
C ALA A 160 0.16 -4.84 -5.94
N HIS A 161 1.48 -4.95 -6.13
CA HIS A 161 2.15 -4.52 -7.37
C HIS A 161 1.61 -5.23 -8.62
N PHE A 162 1.38 -6.53 -8.55
CA PHE A 162 0.84 -7.35 -9.64
C PHE A 162 -0.68 -7.24 -9.81
N ALA A 163 -1.39 -6.65 -8.86
CA ALA A 163 -2.83 -6.47 -8.93
C ALA A 163 -3.25 -5.57 -10.11
N ALA A 164 -4.42 -5.86 -10.68
CA ALA A 164 -5.04 -5.01 -11.69
C ALA A 164 -5.32 -3.60 -11.13
N ALA A 165 -5.29 -2.59 -12.00
CA ALA A 165 -5.29 -1.19 -11.58
C ALA A 165 -6.55 -0.78 -10.81
N ASP A 166 -7.69 -1.36 -11.16
CA ASP A 166 -9.01 -1.15 -10.55
C ASP A 166 -9.11 -1.72 -9.13
N VAL A 167 -8.45 -2.83 -8.83
CA VAL A 167 -8.48 -3.48 -7.50
C VAL A 167 -7.27 -3.17 -6.62
N LYS A 168 -6.19 -2.61 -7.18
CA LYS A 168 -4.90 -2.43 -6.50
C LYS A 168 -5.00 -1.63 -5.19
N LEU A 169 -5.73 -0.51 -5.19
CA LEU A 169 -5.88 0.33 -3.99
C LEU A 169 -6.72 -0.39 -2.92
N GLU A 170 -7.83 -1.00 -3.33
CA GLU A 170 -8.71 -1.70 -2.41
C GLU A 170 -8.02 -2.92 -1.79
N LEU A 171 -7.28 -3.68 -2.59
CA LEU A 171 -6.48 -4.82 -2.15
C LEU A 171 -5.40 -4.37 -1.16
N ALA A 172 -4.67 -3.29 -1.45
CA ALA A 172 -3.65 -2.78 -0.54
C ALA A 172 -4.24 -2.38 0.82
N ALA A 173 -5.42 -1.75 0.83
CA ALA A 173 -6.13 -1.42 2.06
C ALA A 173 -6.56 -2.69 2.82
N ALA A 174 -7.18 -3.66 2.14
CA ALA A 174 -7.59 -4.92 2.76
C ALA A 174 -6.42 -5.72 3.35
N LEU A 175 -5.25 -5.71 2.69
CA LEU A 175 -4.03 -6.33 3.20
C LEU A 175 -3.48 -5.60 4.44
N ALA A 176 -3.62 -4.27 4.51
CA ALA A 176 -3.26 -3.50 5.70
C ALA A 176 -4.19 -3.83 6.88
N ASP A 177 -5.51 -3.85 6.63
CA ASP A 177 -6.52 -4.24 7.63
C ASP A 177 -6.25 -5.65 8.17
N TYR A 178 -5.87 -6.59 7.29
CA TYR A 178 -5.50 -7.94 7.68
C TYR A 178 -4.25 -8.00 8.57
N MET A 179 -3.20 -7.21 8.26
CA MET A 179 -2.02 -7.14 9.12
C MET A 179 -2.36 -6.57 10.50
N ASP A 180 -3.22 -5.55 10.56
CA ASP A 180 -3.66 -4.94 11.82
C ASP A 180 -4.48 -5.95 12.64
N HIS A 181 -5.32 -6.75 11.98
CA HIS A 181 -6.02 -7.86 12.62
C HIS A 181 -5.06 -8.91 13.20
N LEU A 182 -3.97 -9.27 12.51
CA LEU A 182 -2.95 -10.17 13.09
C LEU A 182 -2.28 -9.58 14.33
N PHE A 183 -2.07 -8.26 14.38
CA PHE A 183 -1.62 -7.59 15.61
C PHE A 183 -2.65 -7.71 16.73
N GLU A 184 -3.93 -7.43 16.47
CA GLU A 184 -5.01 -7.57 17.47
C GLU A 184 -5.07 -9.00 18.03
N LEU A 185 -5.02 -10.02 17.17
CA LEU A 185 -5.03 -11.41 17.60
C LEU A 185 -3.82 -11.75 18.48
N ASN A 186 -2.64 -11.24 18.15
CA ASN A 186 -1.41 -11.48 18.92
C ASN A 186 -1.37 -10.77 20.28
N HIS A 187 -2.25 -9.79 20.54
CA HIS A 187 -2.39 -9.22 21.88
C HIS A 187 -3.05 -10.21 22.84
N THR A 188 -3.90 -11.11 22.34
CA THR A 188 -4.71 -12.02 23.17
C THR A 188 -4.29 -13.48 23.04
N HIS A 189 -3.63 -13.85 21.96
CA HIS A 189 -3.22 -15.22 21.63
C HIS A 189 -1.70 -15.35 21.51
N THR A 190 -1.20 -16.58 21.65
CA THR A 190 0.24 -16.84 21.46
C THR A 190 0.62 -16.69 19.99
N PHE A 191 1.89 -16.35 19.75
CA PHE A 191 2.40 -16.20 18.39
C PHE A 191 2.20 -17.47 17.55
N GLU A 192 2.38 -18.66 18.13
CA GLU A 192 2.19 -19.94 17.45
C GLU A 192 0.75 -20.09 16.92
N SER A 193 -0.25 -19.70 17.72
CA SER A 193 -1.65 -19.80 17.31
C SER A 193 -1.98 -18.79 16.20
N VAL A 194 -1.47 -17.56 16.31
CA VAL A 194 -1.63 -16.53 15.27
C VAL A 194 -0.93 -16.94 13.98
N LYS A 195 0.23 -17.57 14.07
CA LYS A 195 0.97 -18.10 12.93
C LYS A 195 0.18 -19.23 12.24
N GLU A 196 -0.35 -20.19 13.00
CA GLU A 196 -1.19 -21.27 12.44
C GLU A 196 -2.44 -20.70 11.76
N PHE A 197 -3.13 -19.76 12.41
CA PHE A 197 -4.24 -19.02 11.82
C PHE A 197 -3.85 -18.36 10.50
N HIS A 198 -2.74 -17.61 10.48
CA HIS A 198 -2.25 -16.93 9.27
C HIS A 198 -1.98 -17.91 8.12
N LEU A 199 -1.28 -19.02 8.37
CA LEU A 199 -0.98 -20.01 7.35
C LEU A 199 -2.25 -20.64 6.76
N THR A 200 -3.22 -20.98 7.62
CA THR A 200 -4.52 -21.55 7.20
C THR A 200 -5.33 -20.53 6.40
N PHE A 201 -5.41 -19.28 6.88
CA PHE A 201 -6.11 -18.19 6.21
C PHE A 201 -5.53 -17.91 4.82
N HIS A 202 -4.20 -17.80 4.74
CA HIS A 202 -3.51 -17.55 3.47
C HIS A 202 -3.69 -18.71 2.49
N GLN A 203 -3.68 -19.96 2.98
CA GLN A 203 -3.97 -21.13 2.14
C GLN A 203 -5.41 -21.07 1.57
N LYS A 204 -6.41 -20.66 2.37
CA LYS A 204 -7.78 -20.41 1.87
C LYS A 204 -7.78 -19.34 0.77
N ARG A 205 -7.02 -18.25 0.93
CA ARG A 205 -6.90 -17.19 -0.08
C ARG A 205 -6.25 -17.65 -1.38
N ILE A 206 -5.27 -18.54 -1.33
CA ILE A 206 -4.70 -19.13 -2.56
C ILE A 206 -5.77 -19.89 -3.36
N VAL A 207 -6.65 -20.62 -2.68
CA VAL A 207 -7.73 -21.41 -3.30
C VAL A 207 -8.85 -20.53 -3.85
N VAL A 208 -9.31 -19.54 -3.08
CA VAL A 208 -10.46 -18.68 -3.46
C VAL A 208 -10.04 -17.54 -4.38
N GLY A 209 -8.85 -16.99 -4.19
CA GLY A 209 -8.32 -15.86 -4.93
C GLY A 209 -7.58 -14.87 -4.02
N VAL A 210 -6.27 -14.71 -4.24
CA VAL A 210 -5.43 -13.74 -3.50
C VAL A 210 -5.67 -12.28 -3.92
N TRP A 211 -6.36 -12.07 -5.03
CA TRP A 211 -6.65 -10.76 -5.59
C TRP A 211 -7.99 -10.16 -5.13
N ASP A 212 -8.75 -10.89 -4.31
CA ASP A 212 -10.08 -10.52 -3.81
C ASP A 212 -9.98 -9.72 -2.50
N PRO A 213 -10.19 -8.39 -2.50
CA PRO A 213 -10.06 -7.57 -1.30
C PRO A 213 -11.08 -7.93 -0.21
N ALA A 214 -12.30 -8.32 -0.60
CA ALA A 214 -13.35 -8.66 0.36
C ALA A 214 -12.96 -9.89 1.18
N GLY A 215 -12.40 -10.91 0.53
CA GLY A 215 -11.91 -12.10 1.21
C GLY A 215 -10.69 -11.87 2.12
N TRP A 216 -9.92 -10.80 1.93
CA TRP A 216 -8.87 -10.40 2.89
C TRP A 216 -9.43 -9.70 4.14
N ARG A 217 -10.59 -9.05 4.02
CA ARG A 217 -11.31 -8.42 5.16
C ARG A 217 -12.22 -9.38 5.91
N GLU A 218 -12.48 -10.56 5.35
CA GLU A 218 -13.35 -11.56 5.93
C GLU A 218 -12.78 -12.05 7.27
N LYS A 219 -13.48 -11.74 8.37
CA LYS A 219 -13.20 -12.32 9.69
C LYS A 219 -13.88 -13.67 9.79
N ASP A 220 -13.14 -14.72 9.45
CA ASP A 220 -13.62 -16.09 9.51
C ASP A 220 -13.63 -16.58 10.98
N GLN A 221 -14.74 -16.32 11.68
CA GLN A 221 -14.93 -16.68 13.09
C GLN A 221 -14.70 -18.18 13.35
N GLN A 222 -15.05 -19.03 12.38
CA GLN A 222 -14.84 -20.47 12.50
C GLN A 222 -13.34 -20.79 12.44
N MET A 223 -12.61 -20.17 11.51
CA MET A 223 -11.16 -20.33 11.43
C MET A 223 -10.45 -19.78 12.66
N GLU A 224 -10.88 -18.62 13.18
CA GLU A 224 -10.41 -18.06 14.44
C GLU A 224 -10.61 -19.06 15.58
N PHE A 225 -11.82 -19.60 15.75
CA PHE A 225 -12.11 -20.60 16.78
C PHE A 225 -11.24 -21.86 16.68
N LEU A 226 -10.98 -22.34 15.46
CA LEU A 226 -10.21 -23.58 15.23
C LEU A 226 -8.69 -23.41 15.41
N ASN A 227 -8.13 -22.24 15.08
CA ASN A 227 -6.68 -22.04 15.06
C ASN A 227 -6.16 -21.23 16.26
N LEU A 228 -7.01 -20.40 16.90
CA LEU A 228 -6.62 -19.55 18.03
C LEU A 228 -6.80 -20.25 19.38
N VAL A 229 -6.30 -21.49 19.48
CA VAL A 229 -6.52 -22.36 20.64
C VAL A 229 -5.76 -21.90 21.88
N LYS A 230 -4.54 -21.34 21.71
CA LYS A 230 -3.69 -20.94 22.84
C LYS A 230 -3.78 -19.44 23.08
N ARG A 231 -4.30 -19.08 24.24
CA ARG A 231 -4.28 -17.70 24.76
C ARG A 231 -2.97 -17.44 25.50
N LYS A 232 -2.48 -16.21 25.44
CA LYS A 232 -1.36 -15.76 26.28
C LYS A 232 -1.74 -15.94 27.75
N ALA A 233 -0.80 -16.41 28.57
CA ALA A 233 -1.03 -16.44 30.01
C ALA A 233 -1.13 -15.00 30.53
N PRO A 234 -1.90 -14.72 31.60
CA PRO A 234 -1.98 -13.37 32.16
C PRO A 234 -0.60 -12.78 32.46
N ALA A 235 0.36 -13.60 32.92
CA ALA A 235 1.74 -13.20 33.20
C ALA A 235 2.52 -12.68 31.97
N GLU A 236 2.15 -13.10 30.76
CA GLU A 236 2.81 -12.68 29.51
C GLU A 236 2.28 -11.32 29.00
N LEU A 237 1.16 -10.83 29.54
CA LEU A 237 0.60 -9.52 29.14
C LEU A 237 1.28 -8.35 29.87
N TRP A 238 1.89 -8.59 31.04
CA TRP A 238 2.42 -7.53 31.89
C TRP A 238 3.73 -6.91 31.40
N TRP A 239 4.53 -7.64 30.63
CA TRP A 239 5.84 -7.15 30.17
C TRP A 239 5.77 -6.37 28.85
N GLU A 240 4.68 -6.50 28.07
CA GLU A 240 4.48 -5.76 26.81
C GLU A 240 4.00 -4.29 27.04
N SER A 241 3.76 -3.88 28.29
CA SER A 241 3.25 -2.54 28.65
C SER A 241 4.31 -1.56 29.20
N GLN A 242 5.61 -1.89 29.14
CA GLN A 242 6.71 -0.99 29.51
C GLN A 242 7.48 -0.51 28.29
#